data_AF-A0A2N2Z2Q6-F1
#
_entry.id   AF-A0A2N2Z2Q6-F1
#
_cell.length_a   1.000
_cell.length_b   1.000
_cell.length_c   1.000
_cell.angle_alpha   90.00
_cell.angle_beta   90.00
_cell.angle_gamma   90.00
#
_symmetry.space_group_name_H-M   'P 1'
#
loop_
_entity.id
_entity.type
_entity.pdbx_description
1 polymer ?
#
loop_
_entity_poly.entity_id
_entity_poly.type
_entity_poly.pdbx_seq_one_letter_code
_entity_poly.pdbx_strand_id
1 'polypeptide(L)'
;RTYFFDVKATKNNDYYLTITESKRRLDRDGRFVYDKHKIFLYKEDFEKFSQGLEDIIKYIRENAPAVPERAGREAGTQSFTDVNFEEL
;
A
#
# COMPACT_ATOMS: atom_id res chain seq x y z
N ARG A 1 0.04 4.14 10.75
CA ARG A 1 -0.57 3.11 9.89
C ARG A 1 0.58 2.49 9.10
N THR A 2 0.52 1.20 8.81
CA THR A 2 1.52 0.51 8.01
C THR A 2 0.79 -0.15 6.85
N TYR A 3 1.31 0.03 5.63
CA TYR A 3 0.73 -0.52 4.42
C TYR A 3 1.61 -1.67 3.91
N PHE A 4 0.98 -2.76 3.51
CA PHE A 4 1.63 -3.93 2.92
C PHE A 4 1.04 -4.15 1.52
N PHE A 5 1.91 -4.38 0.54
CA PHE A 5 1.55 -4.64 -0.85
C PHE A 5 2.18 -5.97 -1.25
N ASP A 6 1.34 -6.99 -1.42
CA ASP A 6 1.80 -8.35 -1.73
C ASP A 6 1.27 -8.79 -3.10
N VAL A 7 2.14 -9.36 -3.94
CA VAL A 7 1.74 -10.04 -5.18
C VAL A 7 1.63 -11.54 -4.91
N LYS A 8 0.52 -12.15 -5.34
CA LYS A 8 0.26 -13.58 -5.15
C LYS A 8 -0.25 -14.20 -6.45
N ALA A 9 0.03 -15.49 -6.64
CA ALA A 9 -0.49 -16.26 -7.77
C ALA A 9 -1.62 -17.21 -7.33
N THR A 10 -2.62 -17.40 -8.18
CA THR A 10 -3.62 -18.47 -8.03
C THR A 10 -3.05 -19.81 -8.49
N LYS A 11 -3.81 -20.90 -8.30
CA LYS A 11 -3.45 -22.22 -8.83
C LYS A 11 -3.32 -22.26 -10.35
N ASN A 12 -3.99 -21.33 -11.05
CA ASN A 12 -3.94 -21.20 -12.51
C ASN A 12 -2.81 -20.26 -12.97
N ASN A 13 -1.92 -19.85 -12.06
CA ASN A 13 -0.83 -18.91 -12.30
C ASN A 13 -1.29 -17.48 -12.66
N ASP A 14 -2.51 -17.11 -12.27
CA ASP A 14 -3.00 -15.73 -12.38
C ASP A 14 -2.53 -14.91 -11.18
N TYR A 15 -1.92 -13.76 -11.45
CA TYR A 15 -1.44 -12.85 -10.40
C TYR A 15 -2.56 -11.94 -9.89
N TYR A 16 -2.59 -11.71 -8.58
CA TYR A 16 -3.46 -10.76 -7.92
C TYR A 16 -2.69 -9.99 -6.84
N LEU A 17 -3.14 -8.77 -6.55
CA LEU A 17 -2.55 -7.88 -5.55
C LEU A 17 -3.36 -7.97 -4.25
N THR A 18 -2.66 -8.03 -3.12
CA THR A 18 -3.25 -7.84 -1.79
C THR A 18 -2.70 -6.55 -1.20
N ILE A 19 -3.59 -5.63 -0.84
CA ILE A 19 -3.23 -4.40 -0.13
C ILE A 19 -3.75 -4.53 1.30
N THR A 20 -2.86 -4.42 2.29
CA THR A 20 -3.24 -4.46 3.70
C THR A 20 -2.85 -3.17 4.41
N GLU A 21 -3.81 -2.47 5.01
CA GLU A 21 -3.55 -1.42 5.99
C GLU A 21 -3.61 -2.02 7.40
N SER A 22 -2.55 -1.86 8.18
CA SER A 22 -2.54 -2.12 9.62
C SER A 22 -2.55 -0.80 10.41
N LYS A 23 -3.59 -0.61 11.22
CA LYS A 23 -3.75 0.56 12.08
C LYS A 23 -3.72 0.13 13.54
N ARG A 24 -2.68 0.54 14.27
CA ARG A 24 -2.61 0.38 15.72
C ARG A 24 -3.67 1.27 16.39
N ARG A 25 -4.51 0.70 17.23
CA ARG A 25 -5.44 1.39 18.15
C ARG A 25 -5.14 1.00 19.59
N LEU A 26 -5.56 1.87 20.50
CA LEU A 26 -5.62 1.60 21.92
C LEU A 26 -7.05 1.15 22.25
N ASP A 27 -7.19 -0.01 22.86
CA ASP A 27 -8.48 -0.52 23.31
C ASP A 27 -8.88 0.11 24.67
N ARG A 28 -10.13 -0.07 25.10
CA ARG A 28 -10.66 0.49 26.36
C ARG A 28 -9.89 -0.01 27.59
N ASP A 29 -9.28 -1.18 27.49
CA ASP A 29 -8.46 -1.79 28.54
C ASP A 29 -6.97 -1.37 28.47
N GLY A 30 -6.63 -0.38 27.63
CA GLY A 30 -5.26 0.12 27.46
C GLY A 30 -4.33 -0.82 26.66
N ARG A 31 -4.86 -1.92 26.12
CA ARG A 31 -4.10 -2.84 25.27
C ARG A 31 -3.96 -2.30 23.84
N PHE A 32 -2.82 -2.56 23.21
CA PHE A 32 -2.64 -2.26 21.79
C PHE A 32 -3.29 -3.34 20.93
N VAL A 33 -4.21 -2.93 20.06
CA VAL A 33 -4.87 -3.78 19.06
C VAL A 33 -4.55 -3.23 17.68
N TYR A 34 -4.51 -4.10 16.67
CA TYR A 34 -4.24 -3.70 15.29
C TYR A 34 -5.43 -4.02 14.41
N ASP A 35 -6.07 -3.00 13.85
CA ASP A 35 -7.07 -3.22 12.81
C ASP A 35 -6.37 -3.45 11.49
N LYS A 36 -6.83 -4.46 10.78
CA LYS A 36 -6.33 -4.79 9.45
C LYS A 36 -7.44 -4.59 8.45
N HIS A 37 -7.25 -3.66 7.52
CA HIS A 37 -8.09 -3.54 6.33
C HIS A 37 -7.37 -4.23 5.18
N LYS A 38 -8.04 -5.17 4.52
CA LYS A 38 -7.44 -5.99 3.47
C LYS A 38 -8.28 -5.91 2.20
N ILE A 39 -7.62 -5.55 1.11
CA ILE A 39 -8.20 -5.46 -0.22
C ILE A 39 -7.53 -6.51 -1.09
N PHE A 40 -8.35 -7.27 -1.81
CA PHE A 40 -7.90 -8.15 -2.89
C PHE A 40 -8.25 -7.48 -4.21
N LEU A 41 -7.27 -7.37 -5.08
CA LEU A 41 -7.44 -6.80 -6.41
C LEU A 41 -7.01 -7.86 -7.42
N TYR A 42 -7.92 -8.26 -8.29
CA TYR A 42 -7.67 -9.22 -9.35
C TYR A 42 -7.40 -8.51 -10.68
N LYS A 43 -6.78 -9.23 -11.62
CA LYS A 43 -6.25 -8.69 -12.88
C LYS A 43 -7.30 -7.91 -13.69
N GLU A 44 -8.54 -8.39 -13.71
CA GLU A 44 -9.67 -7.77 -14.40
C GLU A 44 -10.01 -6.36 -13.92
N ASP A 45 -9.66 -6.04 -12.67
CA ASP A 45 -9.99 -4.76 -12.03
C ASP A 45 -8.78 -3.81 -11.94
N PHE A 46 -7.57 -4.26 -12.33
CA PHE A 46 -6.34 -3.47 -12.21
C PHE A 46 -6.49 -2.08 -12.84
N GLU A 47 -6.91 -2.04 -14.10
CA GLU A 47 -7.02 -0.82 -14.87
C GLU A 47 -8.04 0.16 -14.27
N LYS A 48 -9.23 -0.34 -13.93
CA LYS A 48 -10.31 0.51 -13.38
C LYS A 48 -9.93 1.05 -12.00
N PHE A 49 -9.29 0.21 -11.18
CA PHE A 49 -8.87 0.60 -9.84
C PHE A 49 -7.72 1.60 -9.88
N SER A 50 -6.69 1.38 -10.71
CA SER A 50 -5.55 2.29 -10.84
C SER A 50 -5.97 3.66 -11.35
N GLN A 51 -6.80 3.70 -12.39
CA GLN A 51 -7.31 4.96 -12.95
C GLN A 51 -8.12 5.74 -11.92
N GLY A 52 -9.09 5.09 -11.27
CA GLY A 52 -9.91 5.75 -10.25
C GLY A 52 -9.09 6.25 -9.06
N LEU A 53 -8.07 5.50 -8.64
CA LEU A 53 -7.16 5.92 -7.58
C LEU A 53 -6.32 7.13 -8.01
N GLU A 54 -5.76 7.10 -9.21
CA GLU A 54 -4.93 8.17 -9.75
C GLU A 54 -5.73 9.48 -9.90
N ASP A 55 -6.94 9.40 -10.46
CA ASP A 55 -7.81 10.57 -10.65
C ASP A 55 -8.15 11.26 -9.32
N ILE A 56 -8.46 10.47 -8.30
CA ILE A 56 -8.77 11.00 -6.96
C ILE A 56 -7.52 11.59 -6.30
N ILE A 57 -6.36 10.95 -6.43
CA ILE A 57 -5.09 11.49 -5.93
C ILE A 57 -4.76 12.81 -6.62
N LYS A 58 -4.93 12.88 -7.94
CA LYS A 58 -4.70 14.08 -8.73
C LYS A 58 -5.60 15.21 -8.27
N TYR A 59 -6.90 14.94 -8.13
CA TYR A 59 -7.86 15.93 -7.62
C TYR A 59 -7.45 16.46 -6.24
N ILE A 60 -7.01 15.59 -5.32
CA ILE A 60 -6.54 16.01 -4.00
C ILE A 60 -5.29 16.88 -4.11
N ARG A 61 -4.31 16.52 -4.95
CA ARG A 61 -3.08 17.31 -5.11
C ARG A 61 -3.34 18.72 -5.66
N GLU A 62 -4.31 18.86 -6.55
CA GLU A 62 -4.66 20.14 -7.17
C GLU A 62 -5.47 21.05 -6.23
N ASN A 63 -6.29 20.47 -5.35
CA ASN A 63 -7.26 21.22 -4.54
C ASN A 63 -6.95 21.28 -3.04
N ALA A 64 -6.09 20.40 -2.52
CA ALA A 64 -5.73 20.42 -1.11
C ALA A 64 -4.75 21.57 -0.81
N PRO A 65 -4.90 22.29 0.31
CA PRO A 65 -3.89 23.25 0.74
C PRO A 65 -2.56 22.52 0.90
N ALA A 66 -1.48 23.13 0.39
CA ALA A 66 -0.16 22.55 0.40
C ALA A 66 0.18 22.02 1.80
N VAL A 67 0.17 20.69 1.95
CA VAL A 67 0.72 20.05 3.14
C VAL A 67 2.22 20.34 3.06
N PRO A 68 2.83 21.00 4.05
CA PRO A 68 4.26 21.25 4.01
C PRO A 68 4.95 19.89 3.85
N GLU A 69 5.62 19.70 2.72
CA GLU A 69 6.45 18.52 2.50
C GLU A 69 7.43 18.45 3.66
N ARG A 70 7.27 17.45 4.52
CA ARG A 70 8.37 17.05 5.37
C ARG A 70 9.42 16.53 4.41
N ALA A 71 10.45 17.34 4.15
CA ALA A 71 11.59 17.02 3.31
C ALA A 71 12.12 15.62 3.65
N GLY A 72 11.66 14.63 2.89
CA GLY A 72 12.12 13.26 2.92
C GLY A 72 13.16 13.14 1.83
N ARG A 73 14.40 12.91 2.26
CA ARG A 73 15.61 12.69 1.44
C ARG A 73 15.33 12.06 0.07
N GLU A 74 15.96 12.63 -0.94
CA GLU A 74 16.14 12.07 -2.28
C GLU A 74 16.37 10.55 -2.22
N ALA A 75 15.35 9.77 -2.56
CA ALA A 75 15.48 8.35 -2.84
C ALA A 75 15.64 8.21 -4.35
N GLY A 76 16.90 8.13 -4.78
CA GLY A 76 17.23 7.71 -6.14
C GLY A 76 16.59 6.37 -6.46
N THR A 77 16.24 6.20 -7.73
CA THR A 77 15.79 4.96 -8.35
C THR A 77 16.70 3.80 -7.96
N GLN A 78 16.33 3.02 -6.95
CA GLN A 78 16.93 1.71 -6.67
C GLN A 78 15.89 0.64 -6.99
N SER A 79 16.23 -0.21 -7.95
CA SER A 79 15.43 -1.37 -8.35
C SER A 79 15.18 -2.27 -7.15
N PHE A 80 13.94 -2.70 -6.98
CA PHE A 80 13.44 -3.53 -5.87
C PHE A 80 13.91 -5.00 -5.94
N THR A 81 14.85 -5.34 -6.81
CA THR A 81 15.37 -6.70 -6.98
C THR A 81 16.71 -6.80 -6.29
N ASP A 82 16.71 -7.15 -5.01
CA ASP A 82 17.70 -8.03 -4.36
C ASP A 82 17.50 -7.98 -2.84
N VAL A 83 16.57 -8.78 -2.36
CA VAL A 83 16.54 -9.20 -0.95
C VAL A 83 17.02 -10.65 -0.93
N ASN A 84 18.27 -10.87 -0.53
CA ASN A 84 18.83 -12.21 -0.36
C ASN A 84 18.42 -12.78 1.01
N PHE A 85 17.72 -13.91 1.01
CA PHE A 85 17.15 -14.57 2.19
C PHE A 85 18.11 -15.58 2.85
N GLU A 86 19.38 -15.60 2.49
CA GLU A 86 20.38 -16.51 3.07
C GLU A 86 21.02 -16.03 4.39
N GLU A 87 20.64 -14.85 4.91
CA GLU A 87 21.22 -14.28 6.15
C GLU A 87 20.27 -14.28 7.37
N LEU A 88 19.22 -15.12 7.38
CA LEU A 88 18.36 -15.35 8.55
C LEU A 88 18.59 -16.71 9.20
#